data_AF-A0A2S2PLH6-F1
#
_entry.id   AF-A0A2S2PLH6-F1
#
_cell.length_a   1.000
_cell.length_b   1.000
_cell.length_c   1.000
_cell.angle_alpha   90.00
_cell.angle_beta   90.00
_cell.angle_gamma   90.00
#
_symmetry.space_group_name_H-M   'P 1'
#
loop_
_entity.id
_entity.type
_entity.pdbx_description
1 polymer ?
#
loop_
_entity_poly.entity_id
_entity_poly.type
_entity_poly.pdbx_seq_one_letter_code
_entity_poly.pdbx_strand_id
1 'polypeptide(L)'
;MEFVIGFCNEENIPVYFETTDIAVASKPFYSDMWKALSFMSPNLKELQEISKKLPAEVRVNYAIKVSINGSDEFDTRDRIMNSSKDIVCKLISHIPVIMVTLGDKGLLLASRQSDDTVSLVHYPAQKIETPVSASGAGDCLCAGYVSGVLQGKSQDECVAMGLKAATSALLSHRPVPIELNVN
;
A
#
# COMPACT_ATOMS: atom_id res chain seq x y z
N MET A 1 -9.43 17.92 -4.38
CA MET A 1 -8.33 17.17 -3.74
C MET A 1 -7.44 18.11 -2.96
N GLU A 2 -6.97 19.21 -3.57
CA GLU A 2 -6.06 20.17 -2.91
C GLU A 2 -6.59 20.73 -1.60
N PHE A 3 -7.84 21.22 -1.61
CA PHE A 3 -8.48 21.72 -0.40
C PHE A 3 -8.51 20.71 0.75
N VAL A 4 -8.91 19.45 0.47
CA VAL A 4 -9.03 18.40 1.50
C VAL A 4 -7.66 18.05 2.08
N ILE A 5 -6.65 17.86 1.21
CA ILE A 5 -5.30 17.53 1.66
C ILE A 5 -4.67 18.70 2.43
N GLY A 6 -4.86 19.94 1.96
CA GLY A 6 -4.38 21.14 2.63
C GLY A 6 -4.99 21.30 4.02
N PHE A 7 -6.31 21.20 4.12
CA PHE A 7 -7.02 21.25 5.41
C PHE A 7 -6.55 20.16 6.37
N CYS A 8 -6.47 18.91 5.91
CA CYS A 8 -6.00 17.81 6.76
C CYS A 8 -4.57 18.03 7.25
N ASN A 9 -3.68 18.57 6.39
CA ASN A 9 -2.32 18.87 6.77
C ASN A 9 -2.22 19.99 7.81
N GLU A 10 -3.03 21.04 7.68
CA GLU A 10 -3.12 22.13 8.67
C GLU A 10 -3.62 21.64 10.03
N GLU A 11 -4.60 20.73 10.03
CA GLU A 11 -5.22 20.16 11.23
C GLU A 11 -4.51 18.90 11.77
N ASN A 12 -3.37 18.50 11.20
CA ASN A 12 -2.63 17.27 11.54
C ASN A 12 -3.47 15.98 11.46
N ILE A 13 -4.38 15.91 10.48
CA ILE A 13 -5.22 14.76 10.20
C ILE A 13 -4.52 13.87 9.15
N PRO A 14 -4.23 12.59 9.46
CA PRO A 14 -3.61 11.69 8.49
C PRO A 14 -4.45 11.50 7.23
N VAL A 15 -3.82 11.57 6.06
CA VAL A 15 -4.48 11.39 4.78
C VAL A 15 -4.10 10.05 4.16
N TYR A 16 -5.10 9.24 3.85
CA TYR A 16 -4.93 8.02 3.07
C TYR A 16 -5.31 8.27 1.61
N PHE A 17 -4.41 7.97 0.68
CA PHE A 17 -4.70 8.02 -0.76
C PHE A 17 -4.79 6.63 -1.38
N GLU A 18 -6.02 6.21 -1.67
CA GLU A 18 -6.29 5.07 -2.55
C GLU A 18 -6.18 5.54 -4.01
N THR A 19 -5.29 4.93 -4.80
CA THR A 19 -4.98 5.29 -6.19
C THR A 19 -6.09 4.98 -7.19
N THR A 20 -6.97 4.04 -6.87
CA THR A 20 -8.23 3.61 -7.51
C THR A 20 -8.08 3.07 -8.93
N ASP A 21 -7.45 3.84 -9.82
CA ASP A 21 -7.23 3.50 -11.22
C ASP A 21 -5.98 4.20 -11.75
N ILE A 22 -5.31 3.56 -12.71
CA ILE A 22 -4.12 4.02 -13.41
C ILE A 22 -4.27 5.47 -13.93
N ALA A 23 -5.44 5.83 -14.47
CA ALA A 23 -5.69 7.14 -15.04
C ALA A 23 -5.77 8.27 -14.00
N VAL A 24 -5.98 7.94 -12.72
CA VAL A 24 -6.15 8.92 -11.64
C VAL A 24 -5.08 8.81 -10.56
N ALA A 25 -4.32 7.72 -10.53
CA ALA A 25 -3.26 7.45 -9.54
C ALA A 25 -2.21 8.56 -9.46
N SER A 26 -1.90 9.20 -10.59
CA SER A 26 -0.91 10.28 -10.65
C SER A 26 -1.45 11.68 -10.30
N LYS A 27 -2.76 11.83 -10.03
CA LYS A 27 -3.38 13.15 -9.78
C LYS A 27 -2.73 13.94 -8.65
N PRO A 28 -2.40 13.37 -7.47
CA PRO A 28 -1.72 14.12 -6.41
C PRO A 28 -0.31 14.59 -6.79
N PHE A 29 0.30 14.02 -7.83
CA PHE A 29 1.69 14.25 -8.24
C PHE A 29 1.85 15.36 -9.29
N TYR A 30 0.76 16.03 -9.68
CA TYR A 30 0.82 17.25 -10.52
C TYR A 30 1.19 18.51 -9.72
N SER A 31 1.19 18.43 -8.39
CA SER A 31 1.61 19.49 -7.47
C SER A 31 2.37 18.85 -6.29
N ASP A 32 2.81 19.66 -5.32
CA ASP A 32 3.51 19.15 -4.13
C ASP A 32 2.58 18.49 -3.10
N MET A 33 1.28 18.37 -3.38
CA MET A 33 0.29 17.82 -2.45
C MET A 33 0.55 16.37 -2.02
N TRP A 34 1.12 15.54 -2.90
CA TRP A 34 1.44 14.16 -2.55
C TRP A 34 2.36 14.07 -1.32
N LYS A 35 3.14 15.13 -1.03
CA LYS A 35 4.04 15.19 0.12
C LYS A 35 3.31 15.27 1.46
N ALA A 36 2.03 15.62 1.46
CA ALA A 36 1.18 15.70 2.65
C ALA A 36 0.38 14.40 2.91
N LEU A 37 0.55 13.37 2.07
CA LEU A 37 -0.10 12.07 2.27
C LEU A 37 0.57 11.29 3.40
N SER A 38 -0.23 10.63 4.23
CA SER A 38 0.26 9.77 5.32
C SER A 38 0.34 8.30 4.88
N PHE A 39 -0.61 7.87 4.07
CA PHE A 39 -0.72 6.51 3.54
C PHE A 39 -1.02 6.54 2.03
N MET A 40 -0.56 5.53 1.29
CA MET A 40 -1.03 5.27 -0.07
C MET A 40 -1.06 3.78 -0.40
N SER A 41 -1.95 3.33 -1.29
CA SER A 41 -2.07 1.92 -1.68
C SER A 41 -2.06 1.62 -3.19
N PRO A 42 -1.00 1.99 -3.94
CA PRO A 42 -0.91 1.67 -5.36
C PRO A 42 -0.85 0.17 -5.63
N ASN A 43 -1.40 -0.30 -6.75
CA ASN A 43 -0.90 -1.52 -7.37
C ASN A 43 0.37 -1.25 -8.20
N LEU A 44 1.04 -2.29 -8.70
CA LEU A 44 2.27 -2.13 -9.50
C LEU A 44 2.11 -1.24 -10.74
N LYS A 45 0.96 -1.28 -11.42
CA LYS A 45 0.73 -0.48 -12.64
C LYS A 45 0.54 1.00 -12.29
N GLU A 46 -0.20 1.28 -11.23
CA GLU A 46 -0.39 2.63 -10.71
C GLU A 46 0.93 3.22 -10.19
N LEU A 47 1.74 2.41 -9.49
CA LEU A 47 3.07 2.79 -9.03
C LEU A 47 3.97 3.20 -10.21
N GLN A 48 3.91 2.45 -11.32
CA GLN A 48 4.62 2.78 -12.55
C GLN A 48 4.13 4.11 -13.15
N GLU A 49 2.84 4.39 -13.20
CA GLU A 49 2.34 5.69 -13.68
C GLU A 49 2.78 6.85 -12.79
N ILE A 50 2.72 6.67 -11.47
CA ILE A 50 3.19 7.65 -10.50
C ILE A 50 4.68 7.95 -10.72
N SER A 51 5.49 6.93 -10.96
CA SER A 51 6.94 7.09 -11.18
C SER A 51 7.28 8.05 -12.32
N LYS A 52 6.44 8.13 -13.35
CA LYS A 52 6.63 9.04 -14.50
C LYS A 52 6.45 10.51 -14.14
N LYS A 53 5.83 10.80 -12.99
CA LYS A 53 5.60 12.16 -12.47
C LYS A 53 6.54 12.53 -11.34
N LEU A 54 7.30 11.57 -10.80
CA LEU A 54 8.26 11.87 -9.76
C LEU A 54 9.47 12.65 -10.32
N PRO A 55 9.96 13.67 -9.62
CA PRO A 55 11.17 14.38 -10.03
C PRO A 55 12.38 13.45 -10.04
N ALA A 56 13.30 13.70 -10.98
CA ALA A 56 14.48 12.86 -11.21
C ALA A 56 15.45 12.85 -10.01
N GLU A 57 15.46 13.89 -9.18
CA GLU A 57 16.49 14.15 -8.17
C GLU A 57 16.01 14.05 -6.71
N VAL A 58 15.23 13.03 -6.38
CA VAL A 58 14.98 12.73 -4.96
C VAL A 58 16.20 11.97 -4.42
N ARG A 59 17.15 12.68 -3.80
CA ARG A 59 18.20 12.04 -2.99
C ARG A 59 17.55 11.50 -1.72
N VAL A 60 17.43 10.18 -1.64
CA VAL A 60 16.89 9.47 -0.48
C VAL A 60 18.06 9.14 0.44
N ASN A 61 18.11 9.75 1.63
CA ASN A 61 19.15 9.50 2.64
C ASN A 61 18.73 8.45 3.69
N TYR A 62 17.63 7.71 3.47
CA TYR A 62 17.17 6.70 4.41
C TYR A 62 17.96 5.39 4.23
N ALA A 63 18.41 4.82 5.33
CA ALA A 63 18.87 3.44 5.34
C ALA A 63 17.65 2.51 5.21
N ILE A 64 17.62 1.67 4.18
CA ILE A 64 16.50 0.75 3.93
C ILE A 64 16.81 -0.59 4.61
N LYS A 65 16.04 -0.92 5.65
CA LYS A 65 16.02 -2.23 6.27
C LYS A 65 14.97 -3.08 5.58
N VAL A 66 15.42 -3.99 4.73
CA VAL A 66 14.53 -4.96 4.08
C VAL A 66 14.30 -6.11 5.07
N SER A 67 13.05 -6.47 5.31
CA SER A 67 12.68 -7.63 6.11
C SER A 67 11.62 -8.42 5.34
N ILE A 68 11.79 -9.73 5.20
CA ILE A 68 10.93 -10.53 4.33
C ILE A 68 10.17 -11.53 5.19
N ASN A 69 8.84 -11.49 5.12
CA ASN A 69 7.96 -12.47 5.76
C ASN A 69 7.43 -13.45 4.69
N GLY A 70 7.58 -14.76 4.90
CA GLY A 70 6.91 -15.78 4.07
C GLY A 70 7.83 -16.68 3.23
N SER A 71 7.25 -17.72 2.61
CA SER A 71 7.93 -18.90 2.02
C SER A 71 7.87 -19.03 0.49
N ASP A 72 7.48 -17.99 -0.25
CA ASP A 72 7.58 -17.94 -1.73
C ASP A 72 8.97 -18.34 -2.30
N GLU A 73 9.09 -18.39 -3.62
CA GLU A 73 10.39 -18.59 -4.28
C GLU A 73 11.23 -17.30 -4.24
N PHE A 74 12.52 -17.45 -3.93
CA PHE A 74 13.47 -16.33 -3.75
C PHE A 74 13.51 -15.39 -4.98
N ASP A 75 13.51 -15.94 -6.19
CA ASP A 75 13.57 -15.16 -7.45
C ASP A 75 12.33 -14.29 -7.67
N THR A 76 11.13 -14.79 -7.37
CA THR A 76 9.88 -14.00 -7.51
C THR A 76 9.90 -12.79 -6.57
N ARG A 77 10.41 -12.96 -5.34
CA ARG A 77 10.50 -11.86 -4.37
C ARG A 77 11.52 -10.82 -4.77
N ASP A 78 12.71 -11.25 -5.19
CA ASP A 78 13.76 -10.32 -5.63
C ASP A 78 13.30 -9.48 -6.81
N ARG A 79 12.57 -10.06 -7.76
CA ARG A 79 12.00 -9.32 -8.89
C ARG A 79 10.97 -8.27 -8.46
N ILE A 80 10.03 -8.63 -7.58
CA ILE A 80 9.03 -7.69 -7.05
C ILE A 80 9.73 -6.54 -6.33
N MET A 81 10.66 -6.88 -5.45
CA MET A 81 11.44 -5.91 -4.68
C MET A 81 12.20 -4.97 -5.61
N ASN A 82 12.99 -5.50 -6.55
CA ASN A 82 13.78 -4.72 -7.48
C ASN A 82 12.92 -3.83 -8.39
N SER A 83 11.73 -4.28 -8.78
CA SER A 83 10.83 -3.50 -9.64
C SER A 83 10.17 -2.31 -8.94
N SER A 84 10.00 -2.38 -7.61
CA SER A 84 9.25 -1.37 -6.84
C SER A 84 10.13 -0.50 -5.95
N LYS A 85 11.30 -1.01 -5.53
CA LYS A 85 12.15 -0.40 -4.50
C LYS A 85 12.48 1.05 -4.82
N ASP A 86 12.99 1.35 -6.01
CA ASP A 86 13.42 2.71 -6.35
C ASP A 86 12.27 3.72 -6.29
N ILE A 87 11.08 3.35 -6.76
CA ILE A 87 9.90 4.22 -6.76
C ILE A 87 9.41 4.41 -5.32
N VAL A 88 9.28 3.32 -4.57
CA VAL A 88 8.87 3.32 -3.16
C VAL A 88 9.82 4.16 -2.32
N CYS A 89 11.13 4.09 -2.56
CA CYS A 89 12.13 4.88 -1.82
C CYS A 89 11.98 6.38 -2.06
N LYS A 90 11.62 6.79 -3.29
CA LYS A 90 11.34 8.20 -3.57
C LYS A 90 10.09 8.67 -2.84
N LEU A 91 9.04 7.86 -2.85
CA LEU A 91 7.75 8.18 -2.23
C LEU A 91 7.83 8.20 -0.70
N ILE A 92 8.51 7.22 -0.08
CA ILE A 92 8.55 7.04 1.38
C ILE A 92 9.25 8.22 2.10
N SER A 93 10.02 9.00 1.35
CA SER A 93 10.66 10.22 1.85
C SER A 93 9.67 11.29 2.29
N HIS A 94 8.44 11.26 1.76
CA HIS A 94 7.35 12.14 2.18
C HIS A 94 6.10 11.40 2.65
N ILE A 95 5.83 10.19 2.14
CA ILE A 95 4.64 9.40 2.49
C ILE A 95 5.07 8.30 3.47
N PRO A 96 4.78 8.39 4.78
CA PRO A 96 5.34 7.47 5.78
C PRO A 96 4.98 6.00 5.59
N VAL A 97 3.85 5.68 4.96
CA VAL A 97 3.39 4.31 4.74
C VAL A 97 2.90 4.11 3.30
N ILE A 98 3.46 3.11 2.62
CA ILE A 98 3.11 2.77 1.23
C ILE A 98 2.81 1.29 1.13
N MET A 99 1.63 0.96 0.62
CA MET A 99 1.12 -0.39 0.46
C MET A 99 1.03 -0.74 -1.02
N VAL A 100 2.07 -1.37 -1.57
CA VAL A 100 2.06 -1.79 -2.97
C VAL A 100 1.33 -3.13 -3.08
N THR A 101 0.12 -3.11 -3.64
CA THR A 101 -0.67 -4.34 -3.85
C THR A 101 -0.14 -5.12 -5.05
N LEU A 102 -0.02 -6.45 -4.87
CA LEU A 102 0.63 -7.36 -5.83
C LEU A 102 -0.31 -8.46 -6.34
N GLY A 103 -1.62 -8.31 -6.14
CA GLY A 103 -2.62 -9.31 -6.52
C GLY A 103 -2.44 -10.62 -5.75
N ASP A 104 -2.35 -11.74 -6.47
CA ASP A 104 -2.15 -13.08 -5.91
C ASP A 104 -0.80 -13.27 -5.19
N LYS A 105 0.11 -12.30 -5.32
CA LYS A 105 1.40 -12.27 -4.60
C LYS A 105 1.32 -11.50 -3.27
N GLY A 106 0.18 -10.93 -2.92
CA GLY A 106 -0.03 -10.25 -1.64
C GLY A 106 0.32 -8.77 -1.65
N LEU A 107 1.07 -8.31 -0.65
CA LEU A 107 1.30 -6.90 -0.36
C LEU A 107 2.76 -6.63 -0.04
N LEU A 108 3.35 -5.60 -0.65
CA LEU A 108 4.62 -5.05 -0.23
C LEU A 108 4.36 -3.76 0.57
N LEU A 109 4.67 -3.78 1.86
CA LEU A 109 4.53 -2.64 2.76
C LEU A 109 5.89 -1.97 2.95
N ALA A 110 5.94 -0.68 2.66
CA ALA A 110 7.04 0.18 3.05
C ALA A 110 6.59 1.11 4.17
N SER A 111 7.36 1.20 5.24
CA SER A 111 7.03 2.07 6.38
C SER A 111 8.27 2.73 6.96
N ARG A 112 8.16 4.04 7.21
CA ARG A 112 9.19 4.79 7.94
C ARG A 112 9.20 4.38 9.41
N GLN A 113 10.38 4.09 9.91
CA GLN A 113 10.63 3.74 11.31
C GLN A 113 11.04 4.98 12.11
N SER A 114 10.97 4.88 13.44
CA SER A 114 11.37 5.97 14.34
C SER A 114 12.87 6.26 14.36
N ASP A 115 13.70 5.36 13.84
CA ASP A 115 15.16 5.45 13.79
C ASP A 115 15.68 5.97 12.42
N ASP A 116 14.84 6.70 11.68
CA ASP A 116 15.12 7.20 10.33
C ASP A 116 15.54 6.09 9.34
N THR A 117 15.03 4.86 9.56
CA THR A 117 15.12 3.78 8.58
C THR A 117 13.79 3.51 7.90
N VAL A 118 13.83 2.83 6.77
CA VAL A 118 12.63 2.37 6.07
C VAL A 118 12.57 0.85 6.19
N SER A 119 11.49 0.34 6.76
CA SER A 119 11.16 -1.07 6.70
C SER A 119 10.47 -1.37 5.37
N LEU A 120 10.87 -2.45 4.71
CA LEU A 120 10.26 -2.90 3.47
C LEU A 120 9.94 -4.40 3.60
N VAL A 121 8.65 -4.70 3.75
CA VAL A 121 8.15 -6.03 4.12
C VAL A 121 7.16 -6.56 3.11
N HIS A 122 7.45 -7.74 2.58
CA HIS A 122 6.52 -8.49 1.76
C HIS A 122 5.66 -9.40 2.63
N TYR A 123 4.34 -9.33 2.43
CA TYR A 123 3.34 -10.18 3.05
C TYR A 123 2.65 -10.99 1.95
N PRO A 124 2.80 -12.33 1.92
CA PRO A 124 2.20 -13.15 0.88
C PRO A 124 0.68 -13.15 0.99
N ALA A 125 -0.02 -13.26 -0.14
CA ALA A 125 -1.45 -13.49 -0.14
C ALA A 125 -1.75 -14.92 0.30
N GLN A 126 -2.93 -15.13 0.89
CA GLN A 126 -3.48 -16.47 1.02
C GLN A 126 -3.78 -17.03 -0.37
N LYS A 127 -3.35 -18.25 -0.65
CA LYS A 127 -3.66 -18.93 -1.90
C LYS A 127 -5.14 -19.26 -1.96
N ILE A 128 -5.83 -18.75 -2.98
CA ILE A 128 -7.24 -19.03 -3.26
C ILE A 128 -7.30 -19.78 -4.59
N GLU A 129 -7.83 -21.02 -4.58
CA GLU A 129 -7.89 -21.84 -5.79
C GLU A 129 -8.93 -21.32 -6.80
N THR A 130 -10.07 -20.85 -6.29
CA THR A 130 -11.22 -20.42 -7.11
C THR A 130 -11.78 -19.09 -6.61
N PRO A 131 -11.10 -17.96 -6.91
CA PRO A 131 -11.65 -16.65 -6.58
C PRO A 131 -12.95 -16.42 -7.34
N VAL A 132 -13.94 -15.84 -6.66
CA VAL A 132 -15.26 -15.52 -7.21
C VAL A 132 -15.20 -14.21 -8.01
N SER A 133 -14.55 -13.18 -7.45
CA SER A 133 -14.44 -11.86 -8.07
C SER A 133 -13.26 -11.10 -7.48
N ALA A 134 -12.48 -10.38 -8.30
CA ALA A 134 -11.43 -9.47 -7.79
C ALA A 134 -11.95 -8.07 -7.44
N SER A 135 -13.21 -7.78 -7.74
CA SER A 135 -13.81 -6.46 -7.48
C SER A 135 -13.86 -6.17 -5.98
N GLY A 136 -13.38 -4.99 -5.58
CA GLY A 136 -13.40 -4.55 -4.18
C GLY A 136 -12.34 -5.18 -3.27
N ALA A 137 -11.47 -6.07 -3.78
CA ALA A 137 -10.41 -6.67 -2.96
C ALA A 137 -9.41 -5.62 -2.44
N GLY A 138 -9.02 -4.65 -3.28
CA GLY A 138 -8.17 -3.52 -2.88
C GLY A 138 -8.86 -2.60 -1.87
N ASP A 139 -10.13 -2.26 -2.10
CA ASP A 139 -10.92 -1.44 -1.18
C ASP A 139 -11.08 -2.10 0.20
N CYS A 140 -11.33 -3.41 0.22
CA CYS A 140 -11.42 -4.19 1.45
C CYS A 140 -10.05 -4.30 2.15
N LEU A 141 -8.95 -4.42 1.40
CA LEU A 141 -7.60 -4.37 1.96
C LEU A 141 -7.36 -3.04 2.68
N CYS A 142 -7.64 -1.93 1.99
CA CYS A 142 -7.54 -0.57 2.52
C CYS A 142 -8.38 -0.42 3.80
N ALA A 143 -9.66 -0.79 3.74
CA ALA A 143 -10.58 -0.68 4.87
C ALA A 143 -10.13 -1.54 6.07
N GLY A 144 -9.70 -2.78 5.84
CA GLY A 144 -9.20 -3.67 6.88
C GLY A 144 -7.92 -3.13 7.55
N TYR A 145 -7.00 -2.58 6.75
CA TYR A 145 -5.78 -1.95 7.26
C TYR A 145 -6.10 -0.71 8.10
N VAL A 146 -6.92 0.22 7.57
CA VAL A 146 -7.34 1.44 8.28
C VAL A 146 -8.07 1.09 9.58
N SER A 147 -8.93 0.07 9.57
CA SER A 147 -9.60 -0.43 10.78
C SER A 147 -8.58 -0.90 11.83
N GLY A 148 -7.51 -1.59 11.44
CA GLY A 148 -6.44 -1.99 12.35
C GLY A 148 -5.71 -0.78 12.95
N VAL A 149 -5.37 0.21 12.12
CA VAL A 149 -4.72 1.45 12.55
C VAL A 149 -5.58 2.20 13.57
N LEU A 150 -6.88 2.37 13.29
CA LEU A 150 -7.82 3.04 14.20
C LEU A 150 -7.99 2.31 15.54
N GLN A 151 -7.75 0.99 15.57
CA GLN A 151 -7.78 0.17 16.78
C GLN A 151 -6.44 0.13 17.53
N GLY A 152 -5.41 0.86 17.06
CA GLY A 152 -4.08 0.85 17.67
C GLY A 152 -3.35 -0.48 17.53
N LYS A 153 -3.64 -1.25 16.49
CA LYS A 153 -2.99 -2.54 16.20
C LYS A 153 -1.56 -2.35 15.71
N SER A 154 -0.75 -3.40 15.87
CA SER A 154 0.60 -3.42 15.28
C SER A 154 0.54 -3.44 13.75
N GLN A 155 1.65 -3.07 13.10
CA GLN A 155 1.74 -3.06 11.64
C GLN A 155 1.36 -4.41 11.02
N ASP A 156 1.86 -5.51 11.57
CA ASP A 156 1.58 -6.86 11.09
C ASP A 156 0.10 -7.23 11.26
N GLU A 157 -0.52 -6.85 12.38
CA GLU A 157 -1.95 -7.05 12.60
C GLU A 157 -2.80 -6.23 11.63
N CYS A 158 -2.42 -4.97 11.33
CA CYS A 158 -3.11 -4.14 10.34
C CYS A 158 -3.07 -4.77 8.95
N VAL A 159 -1.90 -5.26 8.51
CA VAL A 159 -1.77 -5.95 7.23
C VAL A 159 -2.56 -7.25 7.23
N ALA A 160 -2.51 -8.04 8.29
CA ALA A 160 -3.28 -9.26 8.41
C ALA A 160 -4.79 -9.00 8.32
N MET A 161 -5.30 -7.93 8.95
CA MET A 161 -6.70 -7.52 8.83
C MET A 161 -7.05 -7.10 7.40
N GLY A 162 -6.20 -6.33 6.72
CA GLY A 162 -6.38 -5.94 5.33
C GLY A 162 -6.41 -7.15 4.38
N LEU A 163 -5.42 -8.04 4.47
CA LEU A 163 -5.36 -9.25 3.64
C LEU A 163 -6.55 -10.18 3.89
N LYS A 164 -6.99 -10.34 5.14
CA LYS A 164 -8.21 -11.09 5.47
C LYS A 164 -9.45 -10.50 4.81
N ALA A 165 -9.62 -9.19 4.90
CA ALA A 165 -10.75 -8.50 4.26
C ALA A 165 -10.72 -8.63 2.73
N ALA A 166 -9.53 -8.53 2.12
CA ALA A 166 -9.33 -8.74 0.70
C ALA A 166 -9.68 -10.19 0.28
N THR A 167 -9.26 -11.20 1.04
CA THR A 167 -9.63 -12.60 0.81
C THR A 167 -11.13 -12.80 0.90
N SER A 168 -11.81 -12.22 1.90
CA SER A 168 -13.28 -12.32 1.99
C SER A 168 -13.98 -11.67 0.78
N ALA A 169 -13.46 -10.56 0.26
CA ALA A 169 -13.97 -9.95 -0.97
C ALA A 169 -13.74 -10.85 -2.19
N LEU A 170 -12.55 -11.48 -2.28
CA LEU A 170 -12.22 -12.42 -3.37
C LEU A 170 -13.15 -13.62 -3.43
N LEU A 171 -13.68 -14.05 -2.29
CA LEU A 171 -14.63 -15.17 -2.15
C LEU A 171 -16.11 -14.72 -2.25
N SER A 172 -16.37 -13.45 -2.53
CA SER A 172 -17.72 -12.88 -2.60
C SER A 172 -18.13 -12.52 -4.02
N HIS A 173 -19.43 -12.59 -4.28
CA HIS A 173 -20.04 -11.99 -5.47
C HIS A 173 -20.19 -10.46 -5.36
N ARG A 174 -19.98 -9.90 -4.17
CA ARG A 174 -20.09 -8.45 -3.90
C ARG A 174 -18.70 -7.84 -3.70
N PRO A 175 -18.48 -6.57 -4.09
CA PRO A 175 -17.21 -5.89 -3.83
C PRO A 175 -16.86 -5.79 -2.35
N VAL A 176 -17.87 -5.69 -1.49
CA VAL A 176 -17.73 -5.79 -0.03
C VAL A 176 -18.55 -6.99 0.45
N PRO A 177 -17.93 -7.98 1.10
CA PRO A 177 -18.64 -9.15 1.61
C PRO A 177 -19.60 -8.78 2.75
N ILE A 178 -20.66 -9.57 2.94
CA ILE A 178 -21.61 -9.36 4.05
C ILE A 178 -20.95 -9.68 5.40
N GLU A 179 -20.05 -10.66 5.39
CA GLU A 179 -19.33 -11.14 6.58
C GLU A 179 -17.85 -11.36 6.25
N LEU A 180 -16.98 -11.08 7.21
CA LEU A 180 -15.53 -11.31 7.11
C LEU A 180 -15.21 -12.73 7.58
N ASN A 181 -15.68 -13.73 6.84
CA ASN A 181 -15.42 -15.13 7.14
C ASN A 181 -14.15 -15.58 6.44
N VAL A 182 -13.03 -15.52 7.15
CA VAL A 182 -11.75 -16.09 6.72
C VAL A 182 -11.19 -16.91 7.86
N ASN A 183 -11.22 -18.23 7.68
CA ASN A 183 -10.60 -19.21 8.57
C ASN A 183 -9.08 -19.12 8.48
#